data_AF-A0A3N2N935-F1
#
_entry.id   AF-A0A3N2N935-F1
#
_cell.length_a   1.000
_cell.length_b   1.000
_cell.length_c   1.000
_cell.angle_alpha   90.00
_cell.angle_beta   90.00
_cell.angle_gamma   90.00
#
_symmetry.space_group_name_H-M   'P 1'
#
loop_
_entity.id
_entity.type
_entity.pdbx_description
1 polymer ?
#
loop_
_entity_poly.entity_id
_entity_poly.type
_entity_poly.pdbx_seq_one_letter_code
_entity_poly.pdbx_strand_id
1 'polypeptide(L)'
;MEKNITPDSVISALMNHAKTSDSDFPVHVFPAKMQRIILELNTTCGFPIDYTASAMIAAISVAIGNTHRIEVKRNWQESAIVYIAIVGRPGDCKSHPLTFVMRPLVNADWKNNQEFQKKHCEYQQAIAMSRKERISAGLEEFPKEPKRLRYLVSDVTQEGLSAIHSHNPRGLCLWIDELSAWFKNFTRYNTGSEEQFWLSAFNGSTTMSDRKNCQNSIFIKRPFISVVGTIQKRLLTELANGERAANGFIDRILFAMTKSNGKPRWNEDEVRDDLNREWERILNRLLSVECVVNEEKEPMPTVMRFTADAKRRLYEWQHENAALCDNEMSDNVVSFFCKLEIYVLRFCLILRIVRWAVSDGEPSPSVIDDKDVAGAIELAEYFRGNALSVLTCISEEKLNELHRTVYEHLTEEFSTADGIRIAERFGMKDHTFKMFLTRNLNTLFRRIRQGWYKKLSCYSANKVTTDEQD
;
A
#
# COMPACT_ATOMS: atom_id res chain seq x y z
N MET A 1 27.27 -33.00 -17.91
CA MET A 1 25.79 -32.93 -17.87
C MET A 1 25.43 -31.61 -17.21
N GLU A 2 25.26 -30.56 -18.01
CA GLU A 2 24.65 -29.33 -17.53
C GLU A 2 23.19 -29.64 -17.20
N LYS A 3 22.83 -29.62 -15.91
CA LYS A 3 21.42 -29.64 -15.52
C LYS A 3 20.83 -28.33 -16.05
N ASN A 4 19.92 -28.41 -17.01
CA ASN A 4 19.14 -27.25 -17.46
C ASN A 4 18.37 -26.69 -16.26
N ILE A 5 18.90 -25.62 -15.67
CA ILE A 5 18.26 -24.87 -14.59
C ILE A 5 17.11 -24.08 -15.22
N THR A 6 15.88 -24.55 -15.08
CA THR A 6 14.68 -23.83 -15.53
C THR A 6 14.28 -22.76 -14.52
N PRO A 7 13.64 -21.64 -14.93
CA PRO A 7 13.13 -20.62 -14.01
C PRO A 7 12.26 -21.21 -12.89
N ASP A 8 11.44 -22.21 -13.20
CA ASP A 8 10.60 -22.90 -12.21
C ASP A 8 11.42 -23.69 -11.18
N SER A 9 12.56 -24.28 -11.58
CA SER A 9 13.46 -24.97 -10.65
C SER A 9 14.18 -24.01 -9.70
N VAL A 10 14.54 -22.81 -10.19
CA VAL A 10 15.13 -21.73 -9.37
C VAL A 10 14.10 -21.18 -8.39
N ILE A 11 12.90 -20.86 -8.88
CA ILE A 11 11.81 -20.36 -8.03
C ILE A 11 11.44 -21.41 -6.99
N SER A 12 11.34 -22.69 -7.35
CA SER A 12 11.05 -23.76 -6.39
C SER A 12 12.14 -23.90 -5.32
N ALA A 13 13.42 -23.82 -5.68
CA ALA A 13 14.53 -23.85 -4.73
C ALA A 13 14.51 -22.64 -3.79
N LEU A 14 14.32 -21.44 -4.33
CA LEU A 14 14.21 -20.20 -3.57
C LEU A 14 12.97 -20.20 -2.67
N MET A 15 11.84 -20.73 -3.13
CA MET A 15 10.62 -20.88 -2.32
C MET A 15 10.83 -21.87 -1.18
N ASN A 16 11.61 -22.94 -1.36
CA ASN A 16 11.92 -23.86 -0.26
C ASN A 16 12.82 -23.20 0.80
N HIS A 17 13.74 -22.31 0.40
CA HIS A 17 14.48 -21.45 1.34
C HIS A 17 13.57 -20.38 1.97
N ALA A 18 12.72 -19.72 1.20
CA ALA A 18 11.77 -18.74 1.71
C ALA A 18 10.66 -19.37 2.57
N LYS A 19 10.36 -20.67 2.45
CA LYS A 19 9.49 -21.39 3.40
C LYS A 19 10.12 -21.52 4.79
N THR A 20 11.43 -21.28 4.93
CA THR A 20 12.06 -21.08 6.24
C THR A 20 11.96 -19.63 6.73
N SER A 21 11.44 -18.71 5.90
CA SER A 21 11.01 -17.37 6.28
C SER A 21 9.51 -17.39 6.61
N ASP A 22 9.13 -16.90 7.79
CA ASP A 22 7.76 -16.83 8.33
C ASP A 22 6.86 -15.80 7.57
N SER A 23 6.78 -15.86 6.23
CA SER A 23 5.95 -14.97 5.41
C SER A 23 4.75 -15.69 4.82
N ASP A 24 3.56 -15.16 5.09
CA ASP A 24 2.30 -15.60 4.48
C ASP A 24 1.97 -14.84 3.18
N PHE A 25 2.87 -13.98 2.70
CA PHE A 25 2.62 -13.19 1.50
C PHE A 25 2.48 -14.13 0.27
N PRO A 26 1.40 -14.02 -0.53
CA PRO A 26 1.15 -14.91 -1.67
C PRO A 26 2.01 -14.53 -2.88
N VAL A 27 3.32 -14.77 -2.83
CA VAL A 27 4.28 -14.35 -3.88
C VAL A 27 3.92 -14.92 -5.25
N HIS A 28 3.32 -16.11 -5.29
CA HIS A 28 2.98 -16.82 -6.54
C HIS A 28 1.95 -16.10 -7.42
N VAL A 29 1.24 -15.10 -6.89
CA VAL A 29 0.27 -14.30 -7.66
C VAL A 29 0.95 -13.42 -8.72
N PHE A 30 2.22 -13.06 -8.50
CA PHE A 30 3.02 -12.26 -9.41
C PHE A 30 3.61 -13.10 -10.55
N PRO A 31 4.02 -12.49 -11.67
CA PRO A 31 4.77 -13.20 -12.71
C PRO A 31 6.13 -13.71 -12.22
N ALA A 32 6.60 -14.82 -12.80
CA ALA A 32 7.84 -15.51 -12.41
C ALA A 32 9.06 -14.59 -12.25
N LYS A 33 9.27 -13.61 -13.16
CA LYS A 33 10.37 -12.63 -13.08
C LYS A 33 10.31 -11.81 -11.77
N MET A 34 9.12 -11.41 -11.34
CA MET A 34 8.94 -10.68 -10.07
C MET A 34 9.11 -11.59 -8.85
N GLN A 35 8.58 -12.81 -8.91
CA GLN A 35 8.77 -13.79 -7.83
C GLN A 35 10.26 -14.00 -7.56
N ARG A 36 11.05 -14.18 -8.63
CA ARG A 36 12.50 -14.29 -8.57
C ARG A 36 13.14 -13.09 -7.87
N ILE A 37 12.78 -11.86 -8.25
CA ILE A 37 13.31 -10.64 -7.61
C ILE A 37 13.01 -10.62 -6.10
N ILE A 38 11.76 -10.89 -5.72
CA ILE A 38 11.33 -10.86 -4.31
C ILE A 38 12.10 -11.90 -3.49
N LEU A 39 12.20 -13.13 -4.01
CA LEU A 39 12.83 -14.23 -3.29
C LEU A 39 14.36 -14.08 -3.23
N GLU A 40 15.00 -13.66 -4.33
CA GLU A 40 16.44 -13.41 -4.32
C GLU A 40 16.81 -12.28 -3.34
N LEU A 41 16.08 -11.15 -3.33
CA LEU A 41 16.30 -10.06 -2.36
C LEU A 41 16.09 -10.50 -0.91
N ASN A 42 15.18 -11.44 -0.66
CA ASN A 42 15.01 -12.03 0.65
C ASN A 42 16.24 -12.86 1.05
N THR A 43 16.74 -13.71 0.15
CA THR A 43 17.89 -14.57 0.43
C THR A 43 19.21 -13.79 0.53
N THR A 44 19.45 -12.82 -0.36
CA THR A 44 20.72 -12.09 -0.42
C THR A 44 20.74 -10.93 0.55
N CYS A 45 19.67 -10.12 0.64
CA CYS A 45 19.68 -8.91 1.47
C CYS A 45 18.95 -9.06 2.80
N GLY A 46 18.30 -10.21 3.05
CA GLY A 46 17.44 -10.39 4.21
C GLY A 46 16.20 -9.49 4.18
N PHE A 47 15.82 -8.95 3.02
CA PHE A 47 14.63 -8.10 2.91
C PHE A 47 13.36 -8.94 3.12
N PRO A 48 12.48 -8.59 4.07
CA PRO A 48 11.24 -9.32 4.26
C PRO A 48 10.40 -9.31 2.98
N ILE A 49 9.88 -10.48 2.61
CA ILE A 49 9.06 -10.69 1.41
C ILE A 49 7.87 -9.72 1.39
N ASP A 50 7.17 -9.61 2.52
CA ASP A 50 6.03 -8.73 2.75
C ASP A 50 6.34 -7.27 2.36
N TYR A 51 7.53 -6.78 2.72
CA TYR A 51 7.93 -5.40 2.52
C TYR A 51 8.28 -5.14 1.05
N THR A 52 9.10 -6.02 0.46
CA THR A 52 9.51 -5.92 -0.95
C THR A 52 8.30 -6.03 -1.87
N ALA A 53 7.45 -7.05 -1.68
CA ALA A 53 6.28 -7.28 -2.51
C ALA A 53 5.26 -6.13 -2.42
N SER A 54 5.01 -5.61 -1.20
CA SER A 54 4.10 -4.47 -1.02
C SER A 54 4.66 -3.18 -1.61
N ALA A 55 5.97 -2.94 -1.50
CA ALA A 55 6.63 -1.83 -2.19
C ALA A 55 6.50 -1.97 -3.72
N MET A 56 6.58 -3.18 -4.28
CA MET A 56 6.42 -3.41 -5.72
C MET A 56 4.99 -3.09 -6.17
N ILE A 57 3.98 -3.47 -5.39
CA ILE A 57 2.57 -3.09 -5.65
C ILE A 57 2.43 -1.57 -5.72
N ALA A 58 3.03 -0.83 -4.78
CA ALA A 58 3.02 0.64 -4.79
C ALA A 58 3.71 1.22 -6.04
N ALA A 59 4.91 0.73 -6.37
CA ALA A 59 5.63 1.21 -7.55
C ALA A 59 4.86 0.94 -8.86
N ILE A 60 4.25 -0.24 -8.99
CA ILE A 60 3.42 -0.59 -10.16
C ILE A 60 2.17 0.28 -10.22
N SER A 61 1.49 0.49 -9.10
CA SER A 61 0.34 1.40 -9.00
C SER A 61 0.68 2.78 -9.58
N VAL A 62 1.80 3.36 -9.16
CA VAL A 62 2.26 4.68 -9.61
C VAL A 62 2.63 4.69 -11.07
N ALA A 63 3.31 3.64 -11.54
CA ALA A 63 3.64 3.51 -12.95
C ALA A 63 2.39 3.32 -13.83
N ILE A 64 1.33 2.69 -13.33
CA ILE A 64 0.04 2.64 -14.05
C ILE A 64 -0.59 4.04 -14.06
N GLY A 65 -0.78 4.66 -12.89
CA GLY A 65 -1.44 5.96 -12.78
C GLY A 65 -2.82 5.98 -13.47
N ASN A 66 -3.11 7.09 -14.14
CA ASN A 66 -4.34 7.29 -14.93
C ASN A 66 -4.29 6.70 -16.35
N THR A 67 -3.34 5.80 -16.67
CA THR A 67 -3.29 5.16 -18.01
C THR A 67 -4.40 4.11 -18.20
N HIS A 68 -4.79 3.44 -17.12
CA HIS A 68 -5.78 2.37 -17.14
C HIS A 68 -6.77 2.49 -15.99
N ARG A 69 -7.98 1.99 -16.21
CA ARG A 69 -9.02 1.82 -15.18
C ARG A 69 -9.73 0.49 -15.38
N ILE A 70 -10.32 -0.03 -14.31
CA ILE A 70 -11.14 -1.22 -14.33
C ILE A 70 -12.61 -0.85 -14.18
N GLU A 71 -13.51 -1.49 -14.93
CA GLU A 71 -14.96 -1.23 -14.90
C GLU A 71 -15.74 -2.48 -14.48
N VAL A 72 -16.42 -2.41 -13.34
CA VAL A 72 -17.22 -3.53 -12.77
C VAL A 72 -18.66 -3.51 -13.29
N LYS A 73 -19.24 -2.32 -13.28
CA LYS A 73 -20.58 -1.99 -13.80
C LYS A 73 -20.48 -0.69 -14.59
N ARG A 74 -21.46 -0.41 -15.45
CA ARG A 74 -21.49 0.81 -16.25
C ARG A 74 -21.27 2.04 -15.35
N ASN A 75 -20.28 2.85 -15.69
CA ASN A 75 -19.86 4.06 -14.97
C ASN A 75 -19.26 3.85 -13.57
N TRP A 76 -19.11 2.61 -13.09
CA TRP A 76 -18.35 2.31 -11.88
C TRP A 76 -16.95 1.86 -12.27
N GLN A 77 -16.01 2.80 -12.16
CA GLN A 77 -14.61 2.60 -12.54
C GLN A 77 -13.67 2.84 -11.36
N GLU A 78 -12.69 1.97 -11.19
CA GLU A 78 -11.62 2.12 -10.22
C GLU A 78 -10.26 2.32 -10.92
N SER A 79 -9.39 3.11 -10.30
CA SER A 79 -7.99 3.27 -10.69
C SER A 79 -7.08 2.45 -9.79
N ALA A 80 -5.81 2.28 -10.16
CA ALA A 80 -4.84 1.51 -9.39
C ALA A 80 -4.32 2.21 -8.11
N ILE A 81 -5.08 3.10 -7.47
CA ILE A 81 -4.61 3.87 -6.28
C ILE A 81 -4.40 2.93 -5.09
N VAL A 82 -3.22 2.97 -4.45
CA VAL A 82 -2.94 2.17 -3.26
C VAL A 82 -2.35 2.99 -2.13
N TYR A 83 -2.81 2.75 -0.90
CA TYR A 83 -2.23 3.30 0.31
C TYR A 83 -1.59 2.16 1.09
N ILE A 84 -0.25 2.10 1.12
CA ILE A 84 0.50 1.01 1.73
C ILE A 84 1.37 1.54 2.88
N ALA A 85 1.26 0.89 4.04
CA ALA A 85 2.12 1.14 5.18
C ALA A 85 2.94 -0.13 5.49
N ILE A 86 4.26 -0.02 5.34
CA ILE A 86 5.20 -1.08 5.71
C ILE A 86 5.49 -0.98 7.21
N VAL A 87 5.01 -1.95 7.98
CA VAL A 87 5.04 -1.92 9.45
C VAL A 87 6.11 -2.86 9.99
N GLY A 88 7.07 -2.30 10.73
CA GLY A 88 8.12 -3.07 11.39
C GLY A 88 8.59 -2.44 12.69
N ARG A 89 9.49 -3.14 13.40
CA ARG A 89 10.23 -2.59 14.54
C ARG A 89 11.33 -1.64 14.05
N PRO A 90 11.83 -0.75 14.91
CA PRO A 90 13.09 -0.05 14.64
C PRO A 90 14.20 -1.06 14.34
N GLY A 91 14.85 -0.95 13.18
CA GLY A 91 15.92 -1.84 12.76
C GLY A 91 15.53 -3.03 11.87
N ASP A 92 14.25 -3.23 11.54
CA ASP A 92 13.77 -4.35 10.69
C ASP A 92 14.03 -4.15 9.18
N CYS A 93 15.02 -3.34 8.81
CA CYS A 93 15.35 -3.01 7.42
C CYS A 93 14.20 -2.50 6.54
N LYS A 94 13.08 -2.00 7.11
CA LYS A 94 11.87 -1.56 6.38
C LYS A 94 12.10 -0.59 5.21
N SER A 95 13.01 0.38 5.35
CA SER A 95 13.24 1.43 4.35
C SER A 95 14.09 0.97 3.16
N HIS A 96 14.94 -0.06 3.33
CA HIS A 96 15.82 -0.55 2.27
C HIS A 96 15.09 -1.21 1.08
N PRO A 97 14.16 -2.17 1.27
CA PRO A 97 13.40 -2.74 0.16
C PRO A 97 12.52 -1.68 -0.51
N LEU A 98 11.95 -0.76 0.26
CA LEU A 98 11.17 0.35 -0.30
C LEU A 98 12.04 1.23 -1.23
N THR A 99 13.22 1.65 -0.78
CA THR A 99 14.15 2.44 -1.60
C THR A 99 14.63 1.68 -2.84
N PHE A 100 14.96 0.39 -2.70
CA PHE A 100 15.36 -0.46 -3.82
C PHE A 100 14.28 -0.48 -4.92
N VAL A 101 13.04 -0.76 -4.51
CA VAL A 101 11.92 -0.92 -5.43
C VAL A 101 11.51 0.41 -6.06
N MET A 102 11.58 1.52 -5.31
CA MET A 102 11.21 2.86 -5.81
C MET A 102 12.29 3.49 -6.69
N ARG A 103 13.53 2.98 -6.70
CA ARG A 103 14.68 3.54 -7.43
C ARG A 103 14.39 3.86 -8.91
N PRO A 104 13.68 3.05 -9.71
CA PRO A 104 13.44 3.40 -11.10
C PRO A 104 12.52 4.62 -11.26
N LEU A 105 11.56 4.84 -10.33
CA LEU A 105 10.75 6.07 -10.30
C LEU A 105 11.59 7.29 -9.92
N VAL A 106 12.49 7.15 -8.94
CA VAL A 106 13.46 8.20 -8.58
C VAL A 106 14.33 8.59 -9.77
N ASN A 107 14.85 7.59 -10.49
CA ASN A 107 15.65 7.80 -11.70
C ASN A 107 14.85 8.50 -12.81
N ALA A 108 13.57 8.15 -12.98
CA ALA A 108 12.70 8.81 -13.93
C ALA A 108 12.44 10.28 -13.55
N ASP A 109 12.18 10.57 -12.28
CA ASP A 109 12.00 11.93 -11.78
C ASP A 109 13.29 12.78 -11.89
N TRP A 110 14.45 12.17 -11.69
CA TRP A 110 15.74 12.83 -11.90
C TRP A 110 15.96 13.22 -13.36
N LYS A 111 15.60 12.36 -14.31
CA LYS A 111 15.64 12.67 -15.76
C LYS A 111 14.65 13.78 -16.10
N ASN A 112 13.40 13.68 -15.64
CA ASN A 112 12.37 14.69 -15.84
C ASN A 112 12.79 16.06 -15.27
N ASN A 113 13.48 16.07 -14.12
CA ASN A 113 13.97 17.30 -13.51
C ASN A 113 15.09 17.96 -14.34
N GLN A 114 16.01 17.20 -14.90
CA GLN A 114 17.04 17.75 -15.80
C GLN A 114 16.42 18.33 -17.07
N GLU A 115 15.48 17.62 -17.68
CA GLU A 115 14.78 18.12 -18.87
C GLU A 115 14.00 19.40 -18.55
N PHE A 116 13.33 19.44 -17.40
CA PHE A 116 12.66 20.64 -16.90
C PHE A 116 13.65 21.79 -16.68
N GLN A 117 14.80 21.56 -16.03
CA GLN A 117 15.81 22.59 -15.80
C GLN A 117 16.35 23.18 -17.12
N LYS A 118 16.58 22.33 -18.12
CA LYS A 118 17.00 22.77 -19.45
C LYS A 118 15.93 23.65 -20.11
N LYS A 119 14.68 23.15 -20.21
CA LYS A 119 13.56 23.90 -20.81
C LYS A 119 13.26 25.18 -20.05
N HIS A 120 13.42 25.17 -18.72
CA HIS A 120 13.19 26.35 -17.89
C HIS A 120 14.27 27.41 -18.12
N CYS A 121 15.54 27.02 -18.31
CA CYS A 121 16.60 27.95 -18.71
C CYS A 121 16.30 28.60 -20.07
N GLU A 122 15.91 27.79 -21.07
CA GLU A 122 15.50 28.28 -22.40
C GLU A 122 14.30 29.24 -22.31
N TYR A 123 13.30 28.91 -21.49
CA TYR A 123 12.16 29.78 -21.21
C TYR A 123 12.57 31.11 -20.57
N GLN A 124 13.45 31.09 -19.55
CA GLN A 124 13.93 32.30 -18.88
C GLN A 124 14.71 33.22 -19.83
N GLN A 125 15.52 32.64 -20.73
CA GLN A 125 16.18 33.40 -21.79
C GLN A 125 15.18 34.02 -22.77
N ALA A 126 14.19 33.24 -23.21
CA ALA A 126 13.18 33.71 -24.15
C ALA A 126 12.31 34.85 -23.58
N ILE A 127 11.92 34.81 -22.30
CA ILE A 127 11.14 35.89 -21.68
C ILE A 127 11.97 37.15 -21.41
N ALA A 128 13.29 37.02 -21.25
CA ALA A 128 14.20 38.16 -21.10
C ALA A 128 14.41 38.93 -22.40
N MET A 129 14.23 38.28 -23.56
CA MET A 129 14.25 38.92 -24.87
C MET A 129 12.98 39.74 -25.13
N SER A 130 13.13 40.85 -25.85
CA SER A 130 11.99 41.59 -26.36
C SER A 130 11.19 40.74 -27.36
N ARG A 131 9.92 41.10 -27.57
CA ARG A 131 9.03 40.42 -28.54
C ARG A 131 9.64 40.39 -29.95
N LYS A 132 10.29 41.46 -30.38
CA LYS A 132 10.91 41.55 -31.71
C LYS A 132 12.12 40.61 -31.84
N GLU A 133 12.95 40.55 -30.81
CA GLU A 133 14.13 39.66 -30.77
C GLU A 133 13.72 38.19 -30.80
N ARG A 134 12.66 37.82 -30.06
CA ARG A 134 12.09 36.46 -30.09
C ARG A 134 11.65 36.04 -31.49
N ILE A 135 10.85 36.88 -32.16
CA ILE A 135 10.36 36.61 -33.51
C ILE A 135 11.52 36.49 -34.50
N SER A 136 12.54 37.37 -34.39
CA SER A 136 13.72 37.31 -35.25
C SER A 136 14.59 36.06 -35.02
N ALA A 137 14.60 35.52 -33.80
CA ALA A 137 15.30 34.29 -33.43
C ALA A 137 14.48 33.02 -33.73
N GLY A 138 13.28 33.14 -34.31
CA GLY A 138 12.39 32.01 -34.59
C GLY A 138 11.76 31.38 -33.33
N LEU A 139 11.77 32.10 -32.20
CA LEU A 139 11.18 31.64 -30.94
C LEU A 139 9.68 31.97 -30.87
N GLU A 140 8.94 31.23 -30.04
CA GLU A 140 7.54 31.53 -29.76
C GLU A 140 7.36 32.97 -29.26
N GLU A 141 6.34 33.64 -29.80
CA GLU A 141 6.01 35.01 -29.41
C GLU A 141 5.66 35.13 -27.91
N PHE A 142 4.95 34.13 -27.40
CA PHE A 142 4.57 33.96 -26.01
C PHE A 142 5.08 32.62 -25.49
N PRO A 143 6.35 32.53 -25.06
CA PRO A 143 6.92 31.31 -24.50
C PRO A 143 6.05 30.78 -23.37
N LYS A 144 5.77 29.48 -23.38
CA LYS A 144 5.02 28.83 -22.31
C LYS A 144 5.99 28.34 -21.23
N GLU A 145 5.66 28.63 -19.97
CA GLU A 145 6.44 28.13 -18.84
C GLU A 145 6.40 26.58 -18.85
N PRO A 146 7.57 25.91 -18.87
CA PRO A 146 7.61 24.47 -18.82
C PRO A 146 7.09 23.97 -17.47
N LYS A 147 6.50 22.78 -17.46
CA LYS A 147 5.99 22.16 -16.23
C LYS A 147 6.88 20.99 -15.83
N ARG A 148 7.18 20.89 -14.54
CA ARG A 148 8.00 19.80 -13.99
C ARG A 148 7.16 18.55 -13.81
N LEU A 149 7.40 17.59 -14.70
CA LEU A 149 6.83 16.25 -14.58
C LEU A 149 7.53 15.46 -13.47
N ARG A 150 6.75 14.76 -12.65
CA ARG A 150 7.26 13.90 -11.58
C ARG A 150 6.23 12.86 -11.17
N TYR A 151 6.70 11.75 -10.62
CA TYR A 151 5.88 10.67 -10.08
C TYR A 151 5.85 10.70 -8.56
N LEU A 152 6.96 11.10 -7.92
CA LEU A 152 7.11 11.06 -6.47
C LEU A 152 7.03 12.47 -5.88
N VAL A 153 6.40 12.54 -4.71
CA VAL A 153 6.38 13.72 -3.85
C VAL A 153 6.63 13.30 -2.41
N SER A 154 7.35 14.14 -1.69
CA SER A 154 7.64 14.01 -0.27
C SER A 154 7.50 15.39 0.36
N ASP A 155 7.01 15.46 1.60
CA ASP A 155 6.88 16.71 2.36
C ASP A 155 6.19 17.85 1.59
N VAL A 156 4.90 17.67 1.33
CA VAL A 156 4.09 18.63 0.57
C VAL A 156 2.76 18.90 1.27
N THR A 157 2.33 20.17 1.28
CA THR A 157 1.01 20.55 1.80
C THR A 157 -0.09 20.10 0.83
N GLN A 158 -1.35 20.05 1.29
CA GLN A 158 -2.49 19.68 0.43
C GLN A 158 -2.59 20.56 -0.84
N GLU A 159 -2.29 21.84 -0.71
CA GLU A 159 -2.33 22.81 -1.80
C GLU A 159 -1.19 22.59 -2.79
N GLY A 160 0.03 22.45 -2.27
CA GLY A 160 1.19 22.14 -3.08
C GLY A 160 0.99 20.84 -3.85
N LEU A 161 0.39 19.84 -3.20
CA LEU A 161 0.08 18.56 -3.82
C LEU A 161 -0.94 18.71 -4.95
N SER A 162 -2.02 19.47 -4.73
CA SER A 162 -3.03 19.75 -5.76
C SER A 162 -2.43 20.51 -6.95
N ALA A 163 -1.54 21.48 -6.70
CA ALA A 163 -0.85 22.25 -7.73
C ALA A 163 0.20 21.45 -8.51
N ILE A 164 0.89 20.51 -7.87
CA ILE A 164 1.78 19.58 -8.57
C ILE A 164 0.93 18.62 -9.41
N HIS A 165 -0.18 18.12 -8.85
CA HIS A 165 -1.01 17.13 -9.52
C HIS A 165 -1.69 17.68 -10.78
N SER A 166 -2.12 18.95 -10.79
CA SER A 166 -2.72 19.58 -11.97
C SER A 166 -1.78 19.61 -13.19
N HIS A 167 -0.46 19.53 -12.97
CA HIS A 167 0.54 19.42 -14.02
C HIS A 167 0.92 17.97 -14.37
N ASN A 168 0.52 17.00 -13.55
CA ASN A 168 0.90 15.59 -13.65
C ASN A 168 -0.35 14.73 -13.82
N PRO A 169 -0.93 14.67 -15.04
CA PRO A 169 -2.19 13.98 -15.32
C PRO A 169 -2.12 12.48 -15.05
N ARG A 170 -0.92 11.87 -15.16
CA ARG A 170 -0.72 10.46 -14.82
C ARG A 170 -1.01 10.17 -13.34
N GLY A 171 -0.71 11.10 -12.44
CA GLY A 171 -0.83 10.91 -11.00
C GLY A 171 0.50 11.01 -10.26
N LEU A 172 0.40 10.96 -8.93
CA LEU A 172 1.51 11.13 -8.00
C LEU A 172 1.53 10.02 -6.95
N CYS A 173 2.69 9.84 -6.33
CA CYS A 173 2.87 9.02 -5.14
C CYS A 173 3.43 9.87 -4.01
N LEU A 174 2.74 9.88 -2.88
CA LEU A 174 3.34 10.33 -1.64
C LEU A 174 4.28 9.23 -1.14
N TRP A 175 5.59 9.46 -1.24
CA TRP A 175 6.64 8.55 -0.78
C TRP A 175 7.30 9.11 0.47
N ILE A 176 7.09 8.45 1.61
CA ILE A 176 7.50 8.96 2.92
C ILE A 176 8.25 7.89 3.71
N ASP A 177 9.45 8.25 4.15
CA ASP A 177 10.13 7.51 5.22
C ASP A 177 9.50 7.93 6.55
N GLU A 178 9.01 6.96 7.31
CA GLU A 178 8.23 7.17 8.55
C GLU A 178 6.91 7.96 8.38
N LEU A 179 5.82 7.25 8.03
CA LEU A 179 4.48 7.82 7.84
C LEU A 179 3.94 8.57 9.06
N SER A 180 4.44 8.33 10.28
CA SER A 180 3.98 9.06 11.48
C SER A 180 4.07 10.59 11.33
N ALA A 181 5.06 11.10 10.59
CA ALA A 181 5.18 12.53 10.30
C ALA A 181 4.02 13.04 9.43
N TRP A 182 3.62 12.27 8.42
CA TRP A 182 2.45 12.57 7.60
C TRP A 182 1.16 12.60 8.42
N PHE A 183 0.98 11.62 9.32
CA PHE A 183 -0.20 11.59 10.20
C PHE A 183 -0.23 12.73 11.24
N LYS A 184 0.94 13.20 11.69
CA LYS A 184 1.05 14.36 12.59
C LYS A 184 0.69 15.67 11.91
N ASN A 185 0.87 15.77 10.60
CA ASN A 185 0.49 16.96 9.84
C ASN A 185 -1.03 17.16 9.80
N PHE A 186 -1.84 16.09 9.79
CA PHE A 186 -3.31 16.15 9.90
C PHE A 186 -3.81 16.90 11.14
N THR A 187 -3.04 16.90 12.22
CA THR A 187 -3.39 17.56 13.49
C THR A 187 -2.95 19.01 13.56
N ARG A 188 -2.03 19.47 12.70
CA ARG A 188 -1.39 20.80 12.86
C ARG A 188 -2.15 21.96 12.20
N TYR A 189 -2.88 21.72 11.12
CA TYR A 189 -3.32 22.83 10.23
C TYR A 189 -4.83 23.03 10.07
N ASN A 190 -5.67 22.03 10.37
CA ASN A 190 -7.12 22.14 10.59
C ASN A 190 -7.65 20.70 10.72
N THR A 191 -8.17 20.34 11.89
CA THR A 191 -8.39 18.96 12.35
C THR A 191 -9.43 18.11 11.60
N GLY A 192 -9.82 18.48 10.36
CA GLY A 192 -10.75 17.68 9.55
C GLY A 192 -10.66 17.85 8.03
N SER A 193 -10.08 18.95 7.53
CA SER A 193 -10.04 19.21 6.07
C SER A 193 -9.05 18.33 5.32
N GLU A 194 -7.88 18.05 5.93
CA GLU A 194 -6.86 17.22 5.30
C GLU A 194 -7.28 15.74 5.24
N GLU A 195 -7.93 15.22 6.29
CA GLU A 195 -8.43 13.85 6.31
C GLU A 195 -9.47 13.62 5.19
N GLN A 196 -10.43 14.54 5.05
CA GLN A 196 -11.41 14.52 3.97
C GLN A 196 -10.78 14.58 2.58
N PHE A 197 -9.69 15.34 2.42
CA PHE A 197 -8.93 15.36 1.18
C PHE A 197 -8.35 13.99 0.84
N TRP A 198 -7.67 13.33 1.79
CA TRP A 198 -7.08 12.00 1.52
C TRP A 198 -8.13 10.89 1.36
N LEU A 199 -9.28 11.00 2.03
CA LEU A 199 -10.44 10.13 1.81
C LEU A 199 -10.98 10.28 0.38
N SER A 200 -11.04 11.53 -0.12
CA SER A 200 -11.47 11.83 -1.49
C SER A 200 -10.44 11.39 -2.52
N ALA A 201 -9.15 11.63 -2.25
CA ALA A 201 -8.04 11.19 -3.10
C ALA A 201 -7.99 9.66 -3.22
N PHE A 202 -8.26 8.92 -2.13
CA PHE A 202 -8.33 7.47 -2.14
C PHE A 202 -9.41 6.96 -3.10
N ASN A 203 -10.57 7.61 -3.12
CA ASN A 203 -11.68 7.27 -4.03
C ASN A 203 -11.42 7.75 -5.48
N GLY A 204 -10.37 8.55 -5.72
CA GLY A 204 -10.17 9.22 -7.00
C GLY A 204 -11.30 10.20 -7.33
N SER A 205 -11.97 10.75 -6.31
CA SER A 205 -13.06 11.73 -6.47
C SER A 205 -12.52 13.07 -6.93
N THR A 206 -13.23 13.74 -7.85
CA THR A 206 -12.89 15.07 -8.37
C THR A 206 -12.40 16.00 -7.26
N THR A 207 -11.23 16.59 -7.45
CA THR A 207 -10.64 17.55 -6.53
C THR A 207 -10.85 18.97 -7.06
N MET A 208 -11.45 19.82 -6.23
CA MET A 208 -11.64 21.24 -6.51
C MET A 208 -11.02 22.07 -5.40
N SER A 209 -10.23 23.08 -5.76
CA SER A 209 -9.64 24.02 -4.81
C SER A 209 -9.82 25.44 -5.32
N ASP A 210 -10.78 26.13 -4.72
CA ASP A 210 -11.09 27.53 -4.98
C ASP A 210 -10.53 28.37 -3.83
N ARG A 211 -9.41 29.07 -4.06
CA ARG A 211 -8.79 29.94 -3.06
C ARG A 211 -8.80 31.39 -3.50
N LYS A 212 -9.20 32.28 -2.57
CA LYS A 212 -9.28 33.74 -2.77
C LYS A 212 -8.00 34.38 -3.33
N ASN A 213 -6.82 33.82 -3.07
CA ASN A 213 -5.52 34.35 -3.51
C ASN A 213 -4.87 33.58 -4.67
N CYS A 214 -5.53 32.57 -5.24
CA CYS A 214 -5.08 31.91 -6.46
C CYS A 214 -5.81 32.52 -7.65
N GLN A 215 -5.06 33.05 -8.64
CA GLN A 215 -5.65 33.54 -9.89
C GLN A 215 -6.40 32.46 -10.68
N ASN A 216 -6.06 31.18 -10.48
CA ASN A 216 -6.71 30.03 -11.11
C ASN A 216 -7.17 29.02 -10.05
N SER A 217 -8.44 28.64 -10.09
CA SER A 217 -8.94 27.49 -9.35
C SER A 217 -8.33 26.19 -9.89
N ILE A 218 -8.00 25.25 -9.00
CA ILE A 218 -7.51 23.93 -9.41
C ILE A 218 -8.69 23.00 -9.49
N PHE A 219 -8.95 22.46 -10.68
CA PHE A 219 -9.96 21.44 -10.93
C PHE A 219 -9.28 20.21 -11.53
N ILE A 220 -9.39 19.07 -10.85
CA ILE A 220 -8.84 17.80 -11.32
C ILE A 220 -9.97 16.77 -11.32
N LYS A 221 -10.44 16.38 -12.49
CA LYS A 221 -11.57 15.44 -12.62
C LYS A 221 -11.22 14.01 -12.23
N ARG A 222 -9.98 13.60 -12.51
CA ARG A 222 -9.50 12.22 -12.27
C ARG A 222 -8.24 12.22 -11.42
N PRO A 223 -8.31 12.57 -10.13
CA PRO A 223 -7.12 12.55 -9.31
C PRO A 223 -6.60 11.12 -9.13
N PHE A 224 -5.28 11.00 -9.10
CA PHE A 224 -4.55 9.77 -8.82
C PHE A 224 -3.41 10.12 -7.87
N ILE A 225 -3.57 9.75 -6.60
CA ILE A 225 -2.57 9.94 -5.57
C ILE A 225 -2.46 8.64 -4.79
N SER A 226 -1.36 7.91 -4.95
CA SER A 226 -1.04 6.73 -4.11
C SER A 226 -0.18 7.16 -2.92
N VAL A 227 -0.16 6.35 -1.87
CA VAL A 227 0.66 6.58 -0.67
C VAL A 227 1.46 5.33 -0.37
N VAL A 228 2.76 5.49 -0.16
CA VAL A 228 3.62 4.42 0.35
C VAL A 228 4.62 4.96 1.35
N GLY A 229 4.75 4.26 2.47
CA GLY A 229 5.79 4.60 3.43
C GLY A 229 5.95 3.53 4.49
N THR A 230 6.91 3.75 5.36
CA THR A 230 7.20 2.84 6.48
C THR A 230 6.61 3.39 7.76
N ILE A 231 6.26 2.55 8.72
CA ILE A 231 5.83 3.00 10.05
C ILE A 231 6.31 2.03 11.12
N GLN A 232 6.60 2.54 12.31
CA GLN A 232 6.91 1.71 13.45
C GLN A 232 5.65 1.15 14.09
N LYS A 233 5.70 -0.11 14.52
CA LYS A 233 4.58 -0.80 15.18
C LYS A 233 4.00 -0.03 16.38
N ARG A 234 4.85 0.58 17.21
CA ARG A 234 4.42 1.39 18.37
C ARG A 234 3.64 2.65 17.98
N LEU A 235 3.86 3.18 16.78
CA LEU A 235 3.19 4.38 16.28
C LEU A 235 1.85 4.07 15.60
N LEU A 236 1.45 2.79 15.51
CA LEU A 236 0.14 2.41 15.00
C LEU A 236 -1.01 2.98 15.85
N THR A 237 -0.80 3.15 17.16
CA THR A 237 -1.81 3.76 18.04
C THR A 237 -2.08 5.21 17.70
N GLU A 238 -1.06 5.96 17.25
CA GLU A 238 -1.22 7.35 16.78
C GLU A 238 -2.17 7.44 15.56
N LEU A 239 -2.28 6.35 14.77
CA LEU A 239 -3.20 6.26 13.63
C LEU A 239 -4.66 6.10 14.07
N ALA A 240 -4.86 5.42 15.19
CA ALA A 240 -6.18 5.05 15.70
C ALA A 240 -6.66 5.94 16.85
N ASN A 241 -5.99 7.08 17.09
CA ASN A 241 -6.35 8.05 18.11
C ASN A 241 -7.25 9.16 17.53
N GLY A 242 -8.19 9.64 18.34
CA GLY A 242 -9.11 10.72 17.97
C GLY A 242 -10.23 10.29 17.01
N GLU A 243 -10.78 11.26 16.27
CA GLU A 243 -11.87 11.07 15.29
C GLU A 243 -11.48 10.18 14.08
N ARG A 244 -10.18 9.88 13.93
CA ARG A 244 -9.62 9.10 12.81
C ARG A 244 -10.09 7.65 12.75
N ALA A 245 -10.28 7.04 13.92
CA ALA A 245 -10.86 5.70 14.02
C ALA A 245 -12.33 5.70 13.59
N ALA A 246 -13.04 6.83 13.73
CA ALA A 246 -14.43 6.97 13.35
C ALA A 246 -14.63 7.35 11.87
N ASN A 247 -13.67 8.07 11.26
CA ASN A 247 -13.74 8.52 9.86
C ASN A 247 -13.30 7.45 8.83
N GLY A 248 -12.82 6.31 9.30
CA GLY A 248 -12.42 5.16 8.50
C GLY A 248 -11.21 5.36 7.59
N PHE A 249 -10.32 6.30 7.95
CA PHE A 249 -9.11 6.58 7.19
C PHE A 249 -8.11 5.42 7.25
N ILE A 250 -7.88 4.90 8.46
CA ILE A 250 -6.97 3.77 8.70
C ILE A 250 -7.39 2.52 7.91
N ASP A 251 -8.70 2.34 7.72
CA ASP A 251 -9.32 1.22 7.01
C ASP A 251 -8.95 1.16 5.52
N ARG A 252 -8.49 2.29 4.97
CA ARG A 252 -8.02 2.39 3.59
C ARG A 252 -6.54 2.07 3.45
N ILE A 253 -5.81 1.86 4.53
CA ILE A 253 -4.37 1.56 4.49
C ILE A 253 -4.16 0.05 4.47
N LEU A 254 -3.43 -0.43 3.47
CA LEU A 254 -2.92 -1.78 3.39
C LEU A 254 -1.66 -1.90 4.24
N PHE A 255 -1.72 -2.71 5.30
CA PHE A 255 -0.60 -2.92 6.19
C PHE A 255 0.23 -4.12 5.74
N ALA A 256 1.52 -3.89 5.49
CA ALA A 256 2.49 -4.95 5.25
C ALA A 256 3.30 -5.17 6.53
N MET A 257 2.91 -6.16 7.34
CA MET A 257 3.55 -6.48 8.61
C MET A 257 4.12 -7.89 8.55
N THR A 258 5.41 -8.03 8.83
CA THR A 258 6.03 -9.37 8.91
C THR A 258 5.69 -10.04 10.24
N LYS A 259 5.52 -11.37 10.22
CA LYS A 259 5.42 -12.20 11.43
C LYS A 259 6.79 -12.55 12.02
N SER A 260 7.85 -12.41 11.23
CA SER A 260 9.21 -12.68 11.68
C SER A 260 9.62 -11.71 12.79
N ASN A 261 10.06 -12.26 13.92
CA ASN A 261 10.56 -11.48 15.05
C ASN A 261 12.09 -11.43 15.10
N GLY A 262 12.76 -12.11 14.16
CA GLY A 262 14.21 -12.19 14.06
C GLY A 262 14.79 -11.06 13.22
N LYS A 263 15.86 -10.43 13.72
CA LYS A 263 16.67 -9.50 12.91
C LYS A 263 17.41 -10.29 11.82
N PRO A 264 17.33 -9.88 10.53
CA PRO A 264 18.11 -10.50 9.48
C PRO A 264 19.60 -10.49 9.81
N ARG A 265 20.28 -11.61 9.60
CA ARG A 265 21.74 -11.71 9.74
C ARG A 265 22.38 -11.17 8.48
N TRP A 266 23.50 -10.47 8.64
CA TRP A 266 24.27 -9.98 7.50
C TRP A 266 24.97 -11.17 6.83
N ASN A 267 25.07 -11.12 5.52
CA ASN A 267 25.85 -12.04 4.70
C ASN A 267 26.76 -11.23 3.76
N GLU A 268 27.61 -11.92 3.02
CA GLU A 268 28.49 -11.33 1.99
C GLU A 268 27.86 -11.38 0.59
N ASP A 269 26.60 -11.82 0.47
CA ASP A 269 25.94 -12.02 -0.81
C ASP A 269 25.54 -10.68 -1.43
N GLU A 270 25.92 -10.46 -2.69
CA GLU A 270 25.57 -9.25 -3.43
C GLU A 270 24.33 -9.45 -4.31
N VAL A 271 23.52 -8.39 -4.43
CA VAL A 271 22.40 -8.37 -5.39
C VAL A 271 22.97 -8.40 -6.79
N ARG A 272 22.61 -9.43 -7.55
CA ARG A 272 23.05 -9.56 -8.93
C ARG A 272 22.53 -8.41 -9.80
N ASP A 273 23.39 -7.91 -10.67
CA ASP A 273 23.07 -6.82 -11.61
C ASP A 273 21.89 -7.13 -12.53
N ASP A 274 21.65 -8.40 -12.86
CA ASP A 274 20.51 -8.79 -13.70
C ASP A 274 19.17 -8.52 -13.03
N LEU A 275 19.06 -8.65 -11.70
CA LEU A 275 17.83 -8.34 -10.96
C LEU A 275 17.49 -6.86 -11.02
N ASN A 276 18.50 -6.01 -10.82
CA ASN A 276 18.36 -4.55 -10.89
C ASN A 276 17.84 -4.13 -12.28
N ARG A 277 18.47 -4.65 -13.34
CA ARG A 277 18.09 -4.36 -14.73
C ARG A 277 16.72 -4.94 -15.07
N GLU A 278 16.37 -6.11 -14.54
CA GLU A 278 15.08 -6.74 -14.78
C GLU A 278 13.93 -5.94 -14.14
N TRP A 279 14.08 -5.51 -12.90
CA TRP A 279 13.11 -4.64 -12.23
C TRP A 279 12.96 -3.30 -12.95
N GLU A 280 14.08 -2.65 -13.28
CA GLU A 280 14.08 -1.40 -14.04
C GLU A 280 13.40 -1.55 -15.39
N ARG A 281 13.64 -2.66 -16.11
CA ARG A 281 12.98 -2.94 -17.40
C ARG A 281 11.47 -3.06 -17.24
N ILE A 282 10.98 -3.78 -16.24
CA ILE A 282 9.54 -3.94 -15.98
C ILE A 282 8.90 -2.58 -15.70
N LEU A 283 9.47 -1.80 -14.79
CA LEU A 283 8.90 -0.51 -14.41
C LEU A 283 8.99 0.52 -15.54
N ASN A 284 10.11 0.55 -16.28
CA ASN A 284 10.25 1.44 -17.44
C ASN A 284 9.26 1.10 -18.56
N ARG A 285 8.93 -0.18 -18.77
CA ARG A 285 7.89 -0.57 -19.73
C ARG A 285 6.51 -0.08 -19.30
N LEU A 286 6.18 -0.18 -18.01
CA LEU A 286 4.95 0.42 -17.48
C LEU A 286 4.95 1.94 -17.67
N LEU A 287 6.08 2.59 -17.36
CA LEU A 287 6.24 4.04 -17.52
C LEU A 287 6.17 4.51 -18.98
N SER A 288 6.56 3.67 -19.94
CA SER A 288 6.48 3.99 -21.37
C SER A 288 5.05 4.01 -21.93
N VAL A 289 4.07 3.48 -21.20
CA VAL A 289 2.67 3.65 -21.56
C VAL A 289 2.31 5.12 -21.41
N GLU A 290 1.95 5.76 -22.53
CA GLU A 290 1.59 7.17 -22.55
C GLU A 290 0.27 7.41 -21.80
N CYS A 291 0.27 8.45 -20.95
CA CYS A 291 -0.96 8.95 -20.35
C CYS A 291 -1.66 9.89 -21.33
N VAL A 292 -2.46 9.32 -22.22
CA VAL A 292 -3.23 10.09 -23.22
C VAL A 292 -4.16 11.08 -22.51
N VAL A 293 -4.16 12.32 -22.97
CA VAL A 293 -5.05 13.39 -22.49
C VAL A 293 -5.87 13.96 -23.63
N ASN A 294 -7.09 14.43 -23.34
CA ASN A 294 -7.93 15.13 -24.31
C ASN A 294 -7.49 16.60 -24.50
N GLU A 295 -8.23 17.37 -25.30
CA GLU A 295 -7.98 18.80 -25.55
C GLU A 295 -8.00 19.64 -24.26
N GLU A 296 -8.75 19.21 -23.25
CA GLU A 296 -8.87 19.86 -21.94
C GLU A 296 -7.76 19.41 -20.96
N LYS A 297 -6.78 18.62 -21.43
CA LYS A 297 -5.70 18.01 -20.64
C LYS A 297 -6.18 16.99 -19.59
N GLU A 298 -7.37 16.44 -19.77
CA GLU A 298 -7.93 15.41 -18.90
C GLU A 298 -7.50 14.00 -19.36
N PRO A 299 -7.07 13.12 -18.44
CA PRO A 299 -6.66 11.75 -18.77
C PRO A 299 -7.77 10.92 -19.42
N MET A 300 -7.42 10.19 -20.46
CA MET A 300 -8.25 9.22 -21.17
C MET A 300 -7.74 7.79 -20.93
N PRO A 301 -8.06 7.16 -19.78
CA PRO A 301 -7.59 5.82 -19.49
C PRO A 301 -8.21 4.77 -20.40
N THR A 302 -7.45 3.71 -20.69
CA THR A 302 -8.02 2.48 -21.22
C THR A 302 -8.87 1.80 -20.15
N VAL A 303 -10.14 1.57 -20.46
CA VAL A 303 -11.09 0.96 -19.53
C VAL A 303 -11.16 -0.55 -19.77
N MET A 304 -10.71 -1.32 -18.78
CA MET A 304 -10.68 -2.77 -18.82
C MET A 304 -11.94 -3.36 -18.17
N ARG A 305 -12.52 -4.37 -18.82
CA ARG A 305 -13.70 -5.07 -18.32
C ARG A 305 -13.37 -6.52 -17.97
N PHE A 306 -14.16 -7.09 -17.06
CA PHE A 306 -14.05 -8.48 -16.70
C PHE A 306 -14.61 -9.40 -17.80
N THR A 307 -13.92 -10.51 -18.02
CA THR A 307 -14.54 -11.69 -18.65
C THR A 307 -15.68 -12.22 -17.78
N ALA A 308 -16.57 -13.02 -18.35
CA ALA A 308 -17.73 -13.56 -17.63
C ALA A 308 -17.33 -14.39 -16.40
N ASP A 309 -16.32 -15.25 -16.55
CA ASP A 309 -15.83 -16.10 -15.46
C ASP A 309 -15.14 -15.31 -14.36
N ALA A 310 -14.26 -14.37 -14.73
CA ALA A 310 -13.62 -13.47 -13.78
C ALA A 310 -14.63 -12.66 -12.97
N LYS A 311 -15.70 -12.19 -13.63
CA LYS A 311 -16.77 -11.44 -12.96
C LYS A 311 -17.55 -12.34 -11.99
N ARG A 312 -17.82 -13.59 -12.35
CA ARG A 312 -18.50 -14.56 -11.47
C ARG A 312 -17.72 -14.77 -10.17
N ARG A 313 -16.42 -15.08 -10.29
CA ARG A 313 -15.51 -15.27 -9.14
C ARG A 313 -15.45 -14.04 -8.23
N LEU A 314 -15.37 -12.85 -8.82
CA LEU A 314 -15.37 -11.59 -8.06
C LEU A 314 -16.63 -11.45 -7.19
N TYR A 315 -17.80 -11.79 -7.72
CA TYR A 315 -19.07 -11.68 -7.00
C TYR A 315 -19.22 -12.77 -5.95
N GLU A 316 -18.75 -13.99 -6.22
CA GLU A 316 -18.71 -15.08 -5.23
C GLU A 316 -17.90 -14.65 -4.00
N TRP A 317 -16.67 -14.16 -4.20
CA TRP A 317 -15.85 -13.65 -3.11
C TRP A 317 -16.49 -12.44 -2.40
N GLN A 318 -17.10 -11.52 -3.15
CA GLN A 318 -17.75 -10.35 -2.55
C GLN A 318 -18.94 -10.75 -1.67
N HIS A 319 -19.74 -11.74 -2.06
CA HIS A 319 -20.84 -12.25 -1.24
C HIS A 319 -20.33 -12.93 0.04
N GLU A 320 -19.22 -13.68 -0.05
CA GLU A 320 -18.57 -14.24 1.13
C GLU A 320 -18.04 -13.15 2.07
N ASN A 321 -17.41 -12.11 1.52
CA ASN A 321 -16.95 -10.94 2.29
C ASN A 321 -18.12 -10.21 2.97
N ALA A 322 -19.24 -10.03 2.26
CA ALA A 322 -20.45 -9.43 2.83
C ALA A 322 -21.02 -10.27 3.98
N ALA A 323 -21.05 -11.59 3.85
CA ALA A 323 -21.47 -12.48 4.94
C ALA A 323 -20.52 -12.40 6.15
N LEU A 324 -19.22 -12.19 5.95
CA LEU A 324 -18.29 -11.92 7.07
C LEU A 324 -18.62 -10.59 7.76
N CYS A 325 -18.92 -9.54 7.00
CA CYS A 325 -19.34 -8.24 7.55
C CYS A 325 -20.65 -8.34 8.35
N ASP A 326 -21.65 -9.06 7.84
CA ASP A 326 -22.96 -9.22 8.50
C ASP A 326 -22.86 -9.95 9.86
N ASN A 327 -21.83 -10.79 10.02
CA ASN A 327 -21.61 -11.59 11.22
C ASN A 327 -20.56 -10.99 12.19
N GLU A 328 -19.95 -9.86 11.84
CA GLU A 328 -18.94 -9.19 12.63
C GLU A 328 -19.57 -8.12 13.53
N MET A 329 -19.15 -8.08 14.81
CA MET A 329 -19.66 -7.13 15.79
C MET A 329 -18.82 -5.86 15.88
N SER A 330 -17.57 -5.90 15.39
CA SER A 330 -16.67 -4.76 15.40
C SER A 330 -16.80 -3.91 14.14
N ASP A 331 -17.36 -2.70 14.28
CA ASP A 331 -17.48 -1.73 13.17
C ASP A 331 -16.13 -1.43 12.50
N ASN A 332 -15.04 -1.40 13.28
CA ASN A 332 -13.69 -1.20 12.75
C ASN A 332 -13.30 -2.35 11.80
N VAL A 333 -13.54 -3.60 12.20
CA VAL A 333 -13.24 -4.78 11.37
C VAL A 333 -14.09 -4.77 10.10
N VAL A 334 -15.39 -4.51 10.23
CA VAL A 334 -16.32 -4.39 9.09
C VAL A 334 -15.84 -3.33 8.11
N SER A 335 -15.43 -2.16 8.60
CA SER A 335 -14.99 -1.07 7.73
C SER A 335 -13.75 -1.45 6.91
N PHE A 336 -12.76 -2.12 7.49
CA PHE A 336 -11.62 -2.68 6.76
C PHE A 336 -12.07 -3.67 5.66
N PHE A 337 -12.97 -4.59 5.99
CA PHE A 337 -13.45 -5.61 5.06
C PHE A 337 -14.18 -4.98 3.86
N CYS A 338 -14.95 -3.92 4.09
CA CYS A 338 -15.58 -3.16 3.02
C CYS A 338 -14.56 -2.44 2.11
N LYS A 339 -13.43 -1.96 2.65
CA LYS A 339 -12.38 -1.32 1.82
C LYS A 339 -11.57 -2.34 1.02
N LEU A 340 -11.47 -3.59 1.48
CA LEU A 340 -10.83 -4.65 0.71
C LEU A 340 -11.56 -4.94 -0.61
N GLU A 341 -12.88 -4.75 -0.68
CA GLU A 341 -13.63 -4.90 -1.93
C GLU A 341 -13.13 -3.97 -3.03
N ILE A 342 -12.82 -2.72 -2.66
CA ILE A 342 -12.21 -1.74 -3.58
C ILE A 342 -10.82 -2.24 -3.98
N TYR A 343 -10.02 -2.70 -3.02
CA TYR A 343 -8.67 -3.17 -3.29
C TYR A 343 -8.58 -4.39 -4.19
N VAL A 344 -9.52 -5.35 -4.10
CA VAL A 344 -9.56 -6.48 -5.04
C VAL A 344 -9.64 -5.97 -6.48
N LEU A 345 -10.45 -4.95 -6.77
CA LEU A 345 -10.54 -4.36 -8.10
C LEU A 345 -9.21 -3.73 -8.53
N ARG A 346 -8.55 -3.02 -7.62
CA ARG A 346 -7.25 -2.36 -7.89
C ARG A 346 -6.13 -3.38 -8.10
N PHE A 347 -6.12 -4.45 -7.31
CA PHE A 347 -5.18 -5.56 -7.48
C PHE A 347 -5.41 -6.31 -8.78
N CYS A 348 -6.65 -6.51 -9.22
CA CYS A 348 -6.93 -7.09 -10.54
C CYS A 348 -6.24 -6.28 -11.65
N LEU A 349 -6.38 -4.95 -11.60
CA LEU A 349 -5.74 -4.05 -12.56
C LEU A 349 -4.21 -4.11 -12.47
N ILE A 350 -3.65 -4.05 -11.26
CA ILE A 350 -2.20 -4.11 -11.03
C ILE A 350 -1.61 -5.43 -11.55
N LEU A 351 -2.23 -6.57 -11.20
CA LEU A 351 -1.78 -7.90 -11.61
C LEU A 351 -1.89 -8.09 -13.12
N ARG A 352 -2.98 -7.64 -13.74
CA ARG A 352 -3.15 -7.72 -15.19
C ARG A 352 -2.06 -6.95 -15.92
N ILE A 353 -1.85 -5.69 -15.56
CA ILE A 353 -0.91 -4.82 -16.26
C ILE A 353 0.54 -5.25 -16.03
N VAL A 354 0.89 -5.75 -14.83
CA VAL A 354 2.26 -6.24 -14.60
C VAL A 354 2.55 -7.56 -15.32
N ARG A 355 1.56 -8.45 -15.48
CA ARG A 355 1.70 -9.66 -16.32
C ARG A 355 2.02 -9.29 -17.76
N TRP A 356 1.35 -8.26 -18.30
CA TRP A 356 1.67 -7.72 -19.61
C TRP A 356 3.08 -7.12 -19.69
N ALA A 357 3.49 -6.33 -18.69
CA ALA A 357 4.82 -5.70 -18.68
C ALA A 357 5.98 -6.72 -18.67
N VAL A 358 5.74 -7.91 -18.13
CA VAL A 358 6.72 -9.01 -18.07
C VAL A 358 6.75 -9.83 -19.37
N SER A 359 5.66 -9.84 -20.14
CA SER A 359 5.45 -10.69 -21.33
C SER A 359 6.02 -10.04 -22.59
N ASP A 360 6.89 -10.75 -23.32
CA ASP A 360 7.56 -10.20 -24.49
C ASP A 360 6.66 -10.33 -25.75
N GLY A 361 6.39 -9.22 -26.45
CA GLY A 361 5.67 -9.22 -27.73
C GLY A 361 4.13 -9.27 -27.66
N GLU A 362 3.52 -9.31 -26.47
CA GLU A 362 2.06 -9.30 -26.33
C GLU A 362 1.46 -7.88 -26.43
N PRO A 363 0.29 -7.73 -27.07
CA PRO A 363 -0.42 -6.46 -27.11
C PRO A 363 -0.90 -6.06 -25.70
N SER A 364 -1.13 -4.76 -25.49
CA SER A 364 -1.70 -4.27 -24.24
C SER A 364 -3.03 -4.96 -23.97
N PRO A 365 -3.26 -5.48 -22.75
CA PRO A 365 -4.47 -6.23 -22.47
C PRO A 365 -5.71 -5.32 -22.46
N SER A 366 -6.84 -5.86 -22.88
CA SER A 366 -8.13 -5.14 -22.90
C SER A 366 -9.16 -5.68 -21.90
N VAL A 367 -8.89 -6.84 -21.28
CA VAL A 367 -9.80 -7.53 -20.36
C VAL A 367 -9.09 -8.03 -19.11
N ILE A 368 -9.88 -8.25 -18.05
CA ILE A 368 -9.48 -8.87 -16.79
C ILE A 368 -9.95 -10.33 -16.79
N ASP A 369 -9.04 -11.26 -16.50
CA ASP A 369 -9.30 -12.71 -16.51
C ASP A 369 -9.43 -13.29 -15.10
N ASP A 370 -9.78 -14.57 -15.07
CA ASP A 370 -9.97 -15.32 -13.83
C ASP A 370 -8.70 -15.38 -12.98
N LYS A 371 -7.53 -15.50 -13.61
CA LYS A 371 -6.24 -15.59 -12.93
C LYS A 371 -5.89 -14.26 -12.25
N ASP A 372 -6.28 -13.12 -12.83
CA ASP A 372 -6.09 -11.80 -12.22
C ASP A 372 -6.96 -11.66 -10.97
N VAL A 373 -8.22 -12.07 -11.06
CA VAL A 373 -9.18 -12.02 -9.94
C VAL A 373 -8.76 -12.96 -8.81
N ALA A 374 -8.37 -14.19 -9.14
CA ALA A 374 -7.88 -15.15 -8.15
C ALA A 374 -6.67 -14.60 -7.37
N GLY A 375 -5.65 -14.09 -8.08
CA GLY A 375 -4.48 -13.50 -7.43
C GLY A 375 -4.81 -12.23 -6.63
N ALA A 376 -5.77 -11.42 -7.09
CA ALA A 376 -6.22 -10.24 -6.36
C ALA A 376 -6.93 -10.57 -5.05
N ILE A 377 -7.74 -11.64 -5.05
CA ILE A 377 -8.39 -12.17 -3.84
C ILE A 377 -7.34 -12.64 -2.84
N GLU A 378 -6.33 -13.38 -3.28
CA GLU A 378 -5.25 -13.85 -2.39
C GLU A 378 -4.48 -12.69 -1.75
N LEU A 379 -4.18 -11.64 -2.51
CA LEU A 379 -3.60 -10.41 -1.97
C LEU A 379 -4.51 -9.75 -0.93
N ALA A 380 -5.82 -9.66 -1.22
CA ALA A 380 -6.77 -9.06 -0.30
C ALA A 380 -6.90 -9.85 1.01
N GLU A 381 -6.89 -11.18 0.96
CA GLU A 381 -6.93 -12.03 2.16
C GLU A 381 -5.65 -11.93 3.00
N TYR A 382 -4.49 -11.80 2.35
CA TYR A 382 -3.24 -11.47 3.04
C TYR A 382 -3.35 -10.13 3.79
N PHE A 383 -3.80 -9.07 3.12
CA PHE A 383 -3.96 -7.76 3.76
C PHE A 383 -5.08 -7.74 4.82
N ARG A 384 -6.11 -8.58 4.69
CA ARG A 384 -7.13 -8.81 5.73
C ARG A 384 -6.48 -9.32 7.02
N GLY A 385 -5.63 -10.34 6.92
CA GLY A 385 -4.91 -10.90 8.07
C GLY A 385 -4.02 -9.87 8.77
N ASN A 386 -3.34 -9.03 7.98
CA ASN A 386 -2.51 -7.95 8.53
C ASN A 386 -3.35 -6.81 9.16
N ALA A 387 -4.48 -6.45 8.58
CA ALA A 387 -5.39 -5.47 9.15
C ALA A 387 -5.91 -5.93 10.53
N LEU A 388 -6.33 -7.19 10.65
CA LEU A 388 -6.71 -7.79 11.94
C LEU A 388 -5.54 -7.76 12.93
N SER A 389 -4.34 -8.10 12.49
CA SER A 389 -3.13 -8.06 13.33
C SER A 389 -2.83 -6.64 13.83
N VAL A 390 -3.02 -5.61 12.99
CA VAL A 390 -2.88 -4.19 13.37
C VAL A 390 -3.94 -3.77 14.37
N LEU A 391 -5.21 -4.18 14.18
CA LEU A 391 -6.28 -3.93 15.14
C LEU A 391 -5.99 -4.59 16.50
N THR A 392 -5.43 -5.81 16.51
CA THR A 392 -4.90 -6.44 17.72
C THR A 392 -3.81 -5.59 18.35
N CYS A 393 -2.80 -5.13 17.59
CA CYS A 393 -1.74 -4.24 18.11
C CYS A 393 -2.32 -3.01 18.81
N ILE A 394 -3.23 -2.31 18.12
CA ILE A 394 -3.85 -1.08 18.62
C ILE A 394 -4.63 -1.36 19.90
N SER A 395 -5.36 -2.49 19.94
CA SER A 395 -6.16 -2.88 21.10
C SER A 395 -5.28 -3.23 22.31
N GLU A 396 -4.17 -3.95 22.11
CA GLU A 396 -3.22 -4.31 23.17
C GLU A 396 -2.55 -3.08 23.79
N GLU A 397 -2.13 -2.13 22.94
CA GLU A 397 -1.48 -0.91 23.39
C GLU A 397 -2.45 0.04 24.15
N LYS A 398 -3.75 -0.02 23.84
CA LYS A 398 -4.80 0.78 24.51
C LYS A 398 -5.29 0.17 25.83
N LEU A 399 -4.83 -1.03 26.21
CA LEU A 399 -5.21 -1.64 27.48
C LEU A 399 -4.74 -0.78 28.67
N ASN A 400 -5.66 -0.48 29.59
CA ASN A 400 -5.29 0.07 30.90
C ASN A 400 -4.57 -1.00 31.73
N GLU A 401 -3.96 -0.57 32.84
CA GLU A 401 -3.13 -1.43 33.69
C GLU A 401 -3.87 -2.71 34.15
N LEU A 402 -5.11 -2.57 34.64
CA LEU A 402 -5.91 -3.72 35.09
C LEU A 402 -6.22 -4.70 33.95
N HIS A 403 -6.69 -4.20 32.79
CA HIS A 403 -7.00 -5.07 31.65
C HIS A 403 -5.73 -5.73 31.10
N ARG A 404 -4.59 -5.01 31.08
CA ARG A 404 -3.30 -5.56 30.65
C ARG A 404 -2.84 -6.69 31.55
N THR A 405 -2.85 -6.48 32.88
CA THR A 405 -2.47 -7.51 33.85
C THR A 405 -3.33 -8.76 33.69
N VAL A 406 -4.66 -8.61 33.61
CA VAL A 406 -5.55 -9.76 33.38
C VAL A 406 -5.24 -10.44 32.05
N TYR A 407 -5.12 -9.66 30.98
CA TYR A 407 -4.85 -10.18 29.64
C TYR A 407 -3.53 -10.96 29.55
N GLU A 408 -2.45 -10.47 30.18
CA GLU A 408 -1.14 -11.14 30.23
C GLU A 408 -1.21 -12.49 30.95
N HIS A 409 -2.02 -12.61 32.00
CA HIS A 409 -2.18 -13.84 32.79
C HIS A 409 -3.17 -14.84 32.21
N LEU A 410 -3.94 -14.49 31.17
CA LEU A 410 -4.75 -15.45 30.43
C LEU A 410 -3.86 -16.41 29.63
N THR A 411 -4.20 -17.70 29.70
CA THR A 411 -3.62 -18.73 28.82
C THR A 411 -3.99 -18.48 27.36
N GLU A 412 -3.24 -19.08 26.43
CA GLU A 412 -3.53 -18.93 24.99
C GLU A 412 -4.96 -19.33 24.63
N GLU A 413 -5.47 -20.40 25.25
CA GLU A 413 -6.88 -20.79 25.18
C GLU A 413 -7.45 -20.90 26.59
N PHE A 414 -8.65 -20.39 26.79
CA PHE A 414 -9.30 -20.36 28.11
C PHE A 414 -10.83 -20.48 27.98
N SER A 415 -11.47 -21.07 28.99
CA SER A 415 -12.92 -21.01 29.13
C SER A 415 -13.34 -19.71 29.82
N THR A 416 -14.61 -19.33 29.68
CA THR A 416 -15.17 -18.14 30.35
C THR A 416 -14.97 -18.23 31.87
N ALA A 417 -15.14 -19.41 32.46
CA ALA A 417 -14.94 -19.65 33.89
C ALA A 417 -13.48 -19.48 34.31
N ASP A 418 -12.52 -19.94 33.50
CA ASP A 418 -11.08 -19.74 33.75
C ASP A 418 -10.72 -18.27 33.73
N GLY A 419 -11.20 -17.55 32.71
CA GLY A 419 -10.97 -16.13 32.56
C GLY A 419 -11.52 -15.31 33.71
N ILE A 420 -12.74 -15.62 34.18
CA ILE A 420 -13.35 -14.97 35.36
C ILE A 420 -12.49 -15.23 36.61
N ARG A 421 -12.06 -16.47 36.85
CA ARG A 421 -11.21 -16.81 38.01
C ARG A 421 -9.88 -16.05 37.98
N ILE A 422 -9.26 -15.88 36.82
CA ILE A 422 -8.02 -15.10 36.68
C ILE A 422 -8.32 -13.62 36.90
N ALA A 423 -9.38 -13.08 36.31
CA ALA A 423 -9.79 -11.68 36.45
C ALA A 423 -10.06 -11.30 37.92
N GLU A 424 -10.76 -12.17 38.67
CA GLU A 424 -11.07 -11.95 40.08
C GLU A 424 -9.81 -11.88 40.96
N ARG A 425 -8.76 -12.66 40.66
CA ARG A 425 -7.47 -12.60 41.39
C ARG A 425 -6.81 -11.23 41.30
N PHE A 426 -7.05 -10.48 40.23
CA PHE A 426 -6.52 -9.14 40.02
C PHE A 426 -7.54 -8.03 40.30
N GLY A 427 -8.69 -8.36 40.89
CA GLY A 427 -9.72 -7.38 41.28
C GLY A 427 -10.68 -6.96 40.18
N MET A 428 -10.72 -7.66 39.03
CA MET A 428 -11.71 -7.43 37.98
C MET A 428 -12.96 -8.28 38.20
N LYS A 429 -14.13 -7.64 38.29
CA LYS A 429 -15.42 -8.31 38.53
C LYS A 429 -15.86 -9.12 37.30
N ASP A 430 -16.63 -10.20 37.52
CA ASP A 430 -17.19 -11.07 36.48
C ASP A 430 -17.84 -10.31 35.31
N HIS A 431 -18.77 -9.39 35.59
CA HIS A 431 -19.45 -8.63 34.55
C HIS A 431 -18.47 -7.74 33.75
N THR A 432 -17.44 -7.20 34.41
CA THR A 432 -16.41 -6.38 33.77
C THR A 432 -15.55 -7.22 32.85
N PHE A 433 -15.18 -8.44 33.26
CA PHE A 433 -14.45 -9.38 32.42
C PHE A 433 -15.26 -9.83 31.19
N LYS A 434 -16.55 -10.16 31.37
CA LYS A 434 -17.44 -10.50 30.25
C LYS A 434 -17.58 -9.35 29.25
N MET A 435 -17.67 -8.11 29.75
CA MET A 435 -17.68 -6.91 28.90
C MET A 435 -16.35 -6.71 28.19
N PHE A 436 -15.22 -6.90 28.89
CA PHE A 436 -13.88 -6.82 28.31
C PHE A 436 -13.70 -7.84 27.17
N LEU A 437 -14.16 -9.07 27.39
CA LEU A 437 -14.11 -10.14 26.41
C LEU A 437 -14.99 -9.83 25.18
N THR A 438 -16.23 -9.39 25.41
CA THR A 438 -17.18 -9.12 24.32
C THR A 438 -16.76 -7.91 23.49
N ARG A 439 -16.24 -6.84 24.13
CA ARG A 439 -15.79 -5.62 23.44
C ARG A 439 -14.52 -5.81 22.61
N ASN A 440 -13.72 -6.82 22.94
CA ASN A 440 -12.47 -7.10 22.23
C ASN A 440 -12.52 -8.43 21.46
N LEU A 441 -13.73 -8.88 21.12
CA LEU A 441 -13.91 -10.00 20.19
C LEU A 441 -13.33 -9.61 18.83
N ASN A 442 -12.63 -10.55 18.20
CA ASN A 442 -11.93 -10.42 16.92
C ASN A 442 -10.80 -9.37 16.88
N THR A 443 -10.48 -8.75 18.02
CA THR A 443 -9.27 -7.92 18.19
C THR A 443 -8.28 -8.52 19.18
N LEU A 444 -8.68 -8.79 20.43
CA LEU A 444 -7.84 -9.45 21.45
C LEU A 444 -8.22 -10.90 21.72
N PHE A 445 -9.46 -11.28 21.37
CA PHE A 445 -10.00 -12.61 21.64
C PHE A 445 -10.72 -13.16 20.42
N ARG A 446 -10.51 -14.43 20.11
CA ARG A 446 -11.27 -15.15 19.09
C ARG A 446 -12.13 -16.23 19.74
N ARG A 447 -13.43 -16.24 19.45
CA ARG A 447 -14.31 -17.32 19.92
C ARG A 447 -14.04 -18.60 19.14
N ILE A 448 -13.66 -19.68 19.83
CA ILE A 448 -13.44 -21.00 19.22
C ILE A 448 -14.78 -21.74 19.16
N ARG A 449 -15.48 -21.75 20.29
CA ARG A 449 -16.82 -22.33 20.48
C ARG A 449 -17.51 -21.64 21.65
N GLN A 450 -18.77 -21.97 21.91
CA GLN A 450 -19.52 -21.34 23.00
C GLN A 450 -18.77 -21.46 24.33
N GLY A 451 -18.49 -20.32 24.96
CA GLY A 451 -17.80 -20.23 26.25
C GLY A 451 -16.28 -20.44 26.22
N TRP A 452 -15.66 -20.63 25.04
CA TRP A 452 -14.23 -20.88 24.86
C TRP A 452 -13.59 -19.87 23.90
N TYR A 453 -12.44 -19.34 24.30
CA TYR A 453 -11.77 -18.25 23.60
C TYR A 453 -10.28 -18.51 23.44
N LYS A 454 -9.73 -18.00 22.35
CA LYS A 454 -8.29 -17.91 22.09
C LYS A 454 -7.83 -16.47 22.25
N LYS A 455 -6.75 -16.25 22.99
CA LYS A 455 -6.04 -14.98 23.08
C LYS A 455 -5.32 -14.68 21.76
N LEU A 456 -5.49 -13.46 21.24
CA LEU A 456 -4.83 -12.97 20.04
C LEU A 456 -3.81 -11.91 20.44
N SER A 457 -2.53 -12.16 20.22
CA SER A 457 -1.50 -11.18 20.54
C SER A 457 -0.64 -10.81 19.35
N CYS A 458 -0.38 -9.52 19.20
CA CYS A 458 0.51 -9.05 18.15
C CYS A 458 1.99 -9.25 18.52
N TYR A 459 2.33 -9.47 19.80
CA TYR A 459 3.70 -9.64 20.30
C TYR A 459 4.04 -11.09 20.65
N SER A 460 3.25 -12.05 20.16
CA SER A 460 3.35 -13.48 20.46
C SER A 460 4.60 -14.16 19.87
N ALA A 461 5.79 -13.73 20.30
CA ALA A 461 7.04 -14.49 20.21
C ALA A 461 8.20 -13.94 21.07
N ASN A 462 7.98 -13.02 22.03
CA ASN A 462 9.06 -12.65 22.95
C ASN A 462 9.20 -13.71 24.07
N LYS A 463 9.57 -14.94 23.70
CA LYS A 463 10.34 -15.80 24.62
C LYS A 463 11.77 -15.30 24.58
N VAL A 464 12.06 -14.24 25.31
CA VAL A 464 13.42 -14.05 25.79
C VAL A 464 13.57 -15.06 26.92
N THR A 465 13.96 -16.28 26.57
CA THR A 465 14.68 -17.10 27.53
C THR A 465 15.98 -16.35 27.80
N THR A 466 16.05 -15.66 28.93
CA THR A 466 17.35 -15.48 29.58
C THR A 466 17.84 -16.89 29.84
N ASP A 467 18.76 -17.36 29.00
CA ASP A 467 19.60 -18.49 29.39
C ASP A 467 20.32 -18.04 30.66
N GLU A 468 19.83 -18.52 31.80
CA GLU A 468 20.62 -18.67 33.01
C GLU A 468 21.66 -19.77 32.73
N GLN A 469 22.83 -19.37 32.22
CA GLN A 469 24.12 -20.08 32.26
C GLN A 469 25.19 -18.96 32.18
N ASP A 470 26.06 -18.67 33.15
CA ASP A 470 26.58 -19.34 34.35
C ASP A 470 26.73 -18.37 35.53
#